data_AF-A0AAU6P7G8-F1
#
_entry.id   AF-A0AAU6P7G8-F1
#
_cell.length_a   1.000
_cell.length_b   1.000
_cell.length_c   1.000
_cell.angle_alpha   90.00
_cell.angle_beta   90.00
_cell.angle_gamma   90.00
#
_symmetry.space_group_name_H-M   'P 1'
#
loop_
_entity.id
_entity.type
_entity.pdbx_description
1 polymer ?
#
loop_
_entity_poly.entity_id
_entity_poly.type
_entity_poly.pdbx_seq_one_letter_code
_entity_poly.pdbx_strand_id
1 'polypeptide(L)'
;MTKKVNSILILILLLWGNLNLFGQNNTMSSNIPKTEDKRYITQVDANSLEIQLKDNSGLVKEITLGIEWWTLLNEPVERYLFRWKKGDNVYSELHGIYLSESSLSEYPDLLKRYKNLKPSSIEIDIEVWLNHDNIYNVDNQTIFKNLPSCLRKSSYASVSGKTFYEIKNNYGTRSINSNGHFYITKSGDTGNDLSPGSVDWTQFIKYSCPVDKKSGLALFKSSTSASFAIQVLNIEIPTLEINAIAKEYIKRENKEEPQSVDDFLANQNTSKQTDDFLSNTNINSGDFLSENNENDDFISKEDRTKWKINTKDGKTGIITESGKILIPYGNYSLSEYNNGIAKASVKIDEFGCSSGITTAYKVGYIDKSGEFIDGHKIEFTTAGYSPNPNAPLTIVHNDSRGNRDYESERRAKMEAARKKREKEERKRREKERCDSDTESWKERIINQYRYD
;
A
#
# COMPACT_ATOMS: atom_id res chain seq x y z
N MET A 1 -0.88 -1.48 -67.45
CA MET A 1 -0.86 -2.62 -66.50
C MET A 1 0.54 -2.70 -65.90
N THR A 2 0.64 -2.91 -64.58
CA THR A 2 1.85 -2.93 -63.69
C THR A 2 2.15 -1.61 -62.95
N LYS A 3 1.66 -1.54 -61.70
CA LYS A 3 2.18 -0.76 -60.55
C LYS A 3 1.15 -0.83 -59.41
N LYS A 4 1.09 -1.95 -58.67
CA LYS A 4 0.27 -2.03 -57.43
C LYS A 4 0.67 -3.13 -56.42
N VAL A 5 1.88 -3.69 -56.48
CA VAL A 5 2.27 -4.83 -55.62
C VAL A 5 3.35 -4.48 -54.55
N ASN A 6 4.02 -3.32 -54.61
CA ASN A 6 5.15 -3.05 -53.71
C ASN A 6 4.82 -2.38 -52.36
N SER A 7 3.58 -2.00 -52.06
CA SER A 7 3.26 -1.34 -50.77
C SER A 7 2.87 -2.30 -49.64
N ILE A 8 2.47 -3.53 -49.93
CA ILE A 8 2.02 -4.48 -48.89
C ILE A 8 3.20 -5.24 -48.26
N LEU A 9 4.30 -5.44 -49.00
CA LEU A 9 5.47 -6.16 -48.47
C LEU A 9 6.28 -5.36 -47.44
N ILE A 10 6.26 -4.01 -47.51
CA ILE A 10 6.98 -3.15 -46.56
C ILE A 10 6.25 -3.08 -45.21
N LEU A 11 4.92 -3.21 -45.19
CA LEU A 11 4.16 -3.21 -43.93
C LEU A 11 4.35 -4.51 -43.12
N ILE A 12 4.56 -5.65 -43.80
CA ILE A 12 4.75 -6.95 -43.13
C ILE A 12 6.17 -7.09 -42.55
N LEU A 13 7.18 -6.48 -43.18
CA LEU A 13 8.56 -6.46 -42.65
C LEU A 13 8.73 -5.55 -41.42
N LEU A 14 7.90 -4.51 -41.25
CA LEU A 14 7.89 -3.69 -40.02
C LEU A 14 7.16 -4.36 -38.84
N LEU A 15 6.28 -5.33 -39.11
CA LEU A 15 5.57 -6.09 -38.09
C LEU A 15 6.37 -7.27 -37.50
N TRP A 16 7.40 -7.76 -38.20
CA TRP A 16 8.24 -8.86 -37.72
C TRP A 16 9.53 -8.42 -37.01
N GLY A 17 9.87 -7.13 -37.06
CA GLY A 17 11.08 -6.59 -36.42
C GLY A 17 11.00 -6.34 -34.91
N ASN A 18 9.81 -6.45 -34.29
CA ASN A 18 9.60 -6.03 -32.90
C ASN A 18 9.34 -7.17 -31.89
N LEU A 19 9.49 -8.44 -32.28
CA LEU A 19 9.11 -9.58 -31.44
C LEU A 19 10.22 -10.14 -30.51
N ASN A 20 11.41 -9.54 -30.46
CA ASN A 20 12.53 -10.03 -29.63
C ASN A 20 13.07 -9.02 -28.58
N LEU A 21 12.36 -7.94 -28.26
CA LEU A 21 12.84 -6.88 -27.36
C LEU A 21 12.41 -7.03 -25.88
N PHE A 22 11.76 -8.12 -25.49
CA PHE A 22 11.33 -8.36 -24.09
C PHE A 22 12.29 -9.24 -23.27
N GLY A 23 13.57 -9.30 -23.65
CA GLY A 23 14.63 -9.77 -22.75
C GLY A 23 14.96 -8.69 -21.72
N GLN A 24 14.02 -8.42 -20.80
CA GLN A 24 14.20 -7.46 -19.72
C GLN A 24 15.22 -8.03 -18.72
N ASN A 25 16.47 -7.57 -18.80
CA ASN A 25 17.46 -7.85 -17.78
C ASN A 25 17.11 -7.01 -16.55
N ASN A 26 16.41 -7.60 -15.58
CA ASN A 26 16.46 -7.07 -14.23
C ASN A 26 17.94 -6.95 -13.85
N THR A 27 18.38 -5.76 -13.47
CA THR A 27 19.75 -5.49 -13.04
C THR A 27 19.95 -6.15 -11.69
N MET A 28 20.13 -7.47 -11.71
CA MET A 28 20.53 -8.24 -10.56
C MET A 28 21.92 -7.76 -10.14
N SER A 29 22.07 -7.43 -8.86
CA SER A 29 23.37 -7.14 -8.30
C SER A 29 24.31 -8.32 -8.54
N SER A 30 25.58 -8.04 -8.75
CA SER A 30 26.61 -9.07 -8.70
C SER A 30 26.56 -9.80 -7.35
N ASN A 31 27.21 -10.96 -7.28
CA ASN A 31 27.23 -11.77 -6.06
C ASN A 31 27.91 -11.00 -4.92
N ILE A 32 27.14 -10.57 -3.92
CA ILE A 32 27.59 -9.71 -2.82
C ILE A 32 28.09 -10.60 -1.66
N PRO A 33 29.40 -10.65 -1.37
CA PRO A 33 29.90 -11.38 -0.23
C PRO A 33 29.49 -10.71 1.08
N LYS A 34 29.43 -11.49 2.17
CA LYS A 34 29.30 -10.90 3.50
C LYS A 34 30.53 -10.07 3.85
N THR A 35 30.31 -8.97 4.56
CA THR A 35 31.37 -8.21 5.22
C THR A 35 31.99 -9.03 6.37
N GLU A 36 33.11 -8.54 6.92
CA GLU A 36 33.80 -9.18 8.05
C GLU A 36 32.87 -9.33 9.28
N ASP A 37 32.00 -8.35 9.51
CA ASP A 37 30.98 -8.37 10.57
C ASP A 37 29.67 -9.06 10.15
N LYS A 38 29.72 -9.85 9.07
CA LYS A 38 28.64 -10.75 8.60
C LYS A 38 27.38 -10.05 8.11
N ARG A 39 27.50 -8.86 7.54
CA ARG A 39 26.39 -8.13 6.89
C ARG A 39 26.42 -8.30 5.39
N TYR A 40 25.25 -8.19 4.78
CA TYR A 40 25.12 -7.88 3.36
C TYR A 40 24.90 -6.38 3.22
N ILE A 41 25.77 -5.71 2.46
CA ILE A 41 25.66 -4.28 2.17
C ILE A 41 25.73 -4.11 0.66
N THR A 42 24.67 -3.61 0.06
CA THR A 42 24.60 -3.42 -1.40
C THR A 42 23.70 -2.26 -1.77
N GLN A 43 23.76 -1.85 -3.04
CA GLN A 43 22.84 -0.91 -3.66
C GLN A 43 22.30 -1.54 -4.95
N VAL A 44 20.99 -1.46 -5.14
CA VAL A 44 20.30 -2.00 -6.32
C VAL A 44 19.45 -0.90 -6.95
N ASP A 45 19.54 -0.76 -8.27
CA ASP A 45 18.71 0.16 -9.03
C ASP A 45 17.58 -0.61 -9.71
N ALA A 46 16.38 -0.03 -9.70
CA ALA A 46 15.21 -0.61 -10.34
C ALA A 46 15.30 -0.46 -11.87
N ASN A 47 14.62 -1.36 -12.57
CA ASN A 47 14.52 -1.30 -14.03
C ASN A 47 13.72 -0.05 -14.46
N SER A 48 14.31 0.78 -15.34
CA SER A 48 13.67 2.01 -15.79
C SER A 48 12.37 1.80 -16.56
N LEU A 49 12.22 0.68 -17.28
CA LEU A 49 10.95 0.36 -17.95
C LEU A 49 9.86 0.00 -16.92
N GLU A 50 10.21 -0.75 -15.87
CA GLU A 50 9.24 -1.05 -14.81
C GLU A 50 8.72 0.22 -14.14
N ILE A 51 9.62 1.17 -13.85
CA ILE A 51 9.22 2.49 -13.32
C ILE A 51 8.24 3.18 -14.27
N GLN A 52 8.56 3.26 -15.57
CA GLN A 52 7.69 3.89 -16.57
C GLN A 52 6.31 3.22 -16.68
N LEU A 53 6.24 1.89 -16.54
CA LEU A 53 4.97 1.16 -16.55
C LEU A 53 4.13 1.40 -15.29
N LYS A 54 4.74 1.82 -14.19
CA LYS A 54 4.06 2.11 -12.91
C LYS A 54 3.78 3.59 -12.71
N ASP A 55 4.53 4.47 -13.38
CA ASP A 55 4.37 5.92 -13.36
C ASP A 55 4.22 6.50 -14.77
N ASN A 56 2.97 6.59 -15.22
CA ASN A 56 2.63 7.21 -16.50
C ASN A 56 2.82 8.74 -16.51
N SER A 57 2.98 9.38 -15.34
CA SER A 57 3.22 10.82 -15.26
C SER A 57 4.68 11.17 -15.55
N GLY A 58 5.61 10.21 -15.44
CA GLY A 58 7.04 10.47 -15.57
C GLY A 58 7.62 11.27 -14.39
N LEU A 59 6.91 11.36 -13.26
CA LEU A 59 7.41 11.99 -12.04
C LEU A 59 8.66 11.29 -11.52
N VAL A 60 8.71 9.95 -11.55
CA VAL A 60 9.80 9.11 -11.07
C VAL A 60 10.58 8.58 -12.27
N LYS A 61 11.87 8.88 -12.34
CA LYS A 61 12.78 8.45 -13.41
C LYS A 61 13.67 7.28 -12.99
N GLU A 62 14.10 7.28 -11.74
CA GLU A 62 15.06 6.32 -11.20
C GLU A 62 14.69 6.02 -9.75
N ILE A 63 14.82 4.74 -9.36
CA ILE A 63 14.70 4.27 -7.99
C ILE A 63 15.97 3.49 -7.67
N THR A 64 16.60 3.85 -6.55
CA THR A 64 17.75 3.18 -5.97
C THR A 64 17.42 2.74 -4.55
N LEU A 65 17.72 1.49 -4.23
CA LEU A 65 17.59 0.94 -2.88
C LEU A 65 18.96 0.47 -2.37
N GLY A 66 19.46 1.12 -1.32
CA GLY A 66 20.53 0.58 -0.49
C GLY A 66 19.96 -0.44 0.49
N ILE A 67 20.60 -1.60 0.59
CA ILE A 67 20.17 -2.73 1.43
C ILE A 67 21.30 -3.05 2.40
N GLU A 68 20.98 -3.09 3.69
CA GLU A 68 21.87 -3.57 4.75
C GLU A 68 21.14 -4.64 5.57
N TRP A 69 21.55 -5.92 5.45
CA TRP A 69 20.94 -7.06 6.14
C TRP A 69 21.95 -7.80 7.02
N TRP A 70 21.59 -8.08 8.27
CA TRP A 70 22.45 -8.82 9.21
C TRP A 70 21.64 -9.55 10.28
N THR A 71 22.34 -10.18 11.22
CA THR A 71 21.71 -10.84 12.38
C THR A 71 22.15 -10.17 13.67
N LEU A 72 21.20 -9.87 14.56
CA LEU A 72 21.48 -9.45 15.94
C LEU A 72 20.73 -10.37 16.89
N LEU A 73 21.45 -11.02 17.83
CA LEU A 73 20.86 -11.99 18.76
C LEU A 73 20.04 -13.11 18.07
N ASN A 74 20.48 -13.54 16.89
CA ASN A 74 19.77 -14.51 16.03
C ASN A 74 18.44 -14.03 15.44
N GLU A 75 18.09 -12.76 15.56
CA GLU A 75 16.98 -12.15 14.83
C GLU A 75 17.48 -11.44 13.56
N PRO A 76 16.66 -11.36 12.51
CA PRO A 76 17.01 -10.59 11.32
C PRO A 76 16.98 -9.10 11.65
N VAL A 77 17.95 -8.37 11.14
CA VAL A 77 17.94 -6.91 11.17
C VAL A 77 18.15 -6.39 9.76
N GLU A 78 17.35 -5.40 9.39
CA GLU A 78 17.32 -4.83 8.06
C GLU A 78 17.31 -3.31 8.13
N ARG A 79 18.00 -2.68 7.19
CA ARG A 79 17.97 -1.24 6.97
C ARG A 79 17.96 -0.97 5.48
N TYR A 80 17.14 0.00 5.10
CA TYR A 80 16.91 0.39 3.72
C TYR A 80 17.25 1.87 3.54
N LEU A 81 18.11 2.16 2.57
CA LEU A 81 18.45 3.52 2.16
C LEU A 81 17.78 3.79 0.82
N PHE A 82 16.62 4.46 0.88
CA PHE A 82 15.83 4.71 -0.31
C PHE A 82 16.19 6.05 -0.95
N ARG A 83 16.40 6.05 -2.26
CA ARG A 83 16.59 7.24 -3.08
C ARG A 83 15.81 7.12 -4.37
N TRP A 84 15.24 8.22 -4.83
CA TRP A 84 14.57 8.30 -6.12
C TRP A 84 14.99 9.57 -6.85
N LYS A 85 14.88 9.61 -8.18
CA LYS A 85 15.10 10.83 -8.97
C LYS A 85 13.83 11.21 -9.71
N LYS A 86 13.53 12.51 -9.69
CA LYS A 86 12.46 13.11 -10.46
C LYS A 86 12.77 13.05 -11.96
N GLY A 87 11.75 12.85 -12.78
CA GLY A 87 11.84 13.05 -14.24
C GLY A 87 12.06 14.51 -14.62
N ASP A 88 12.54 14.70 -15.85
CA ASP A 88 12.79 16.03 -16.40
C ASP A 88 11.46 16.74 -16.72
N ASN A 89 10.45 15.97 -17.14
CA ASN A 89 9.09 16.43 -17.43
C ASN A 89 8.08 15.56 -16.69
N VAL A 90 7.02 16.19 -16.18
CA VAL A 90 5.88 15.50 -15.53
C VAL A 90 4.60 15.76 -16.33
N TYR A 91 3.96 14.71 -16.77
CA TYR A 91 2.73 14.76 -17.55
C TYR A 91 1.49 14.91 -16.66
N SER A 92 0.65 15.89 -17.00
CA SER A 92 -0.68 16.08 -16.41
C SER A 92 -1.72 15.45 -17.34
N GLU A 93 -2.28 14.30 -16.93
CA GLU A 93 -3.26 13.57 -17.74
C GLU A 93 -4.54 14.39 -17.96
N LEU A 94 -5.01 15.11 -16.94
CA LEU A 94 -6.25 15.89 -17.02
C LEU A 94 -6.17 17.05 -18.03
N HIS A 95 -4.98 17.64 -18.17
CA HIS A 95 -4.77 18.81 -19.00
C HIS A 95 -4.00 18.52 -20.29
N GLY A 96 -3.46 17.30 -20.45
CA GLY A 96 -2.74 16.89 -21.64
C GLY A 96 -1.41 17.60 -21.88
N ILE A 97 -0.78 18.15 -20.84
CA ILE A 97 0.47 18.93 -20.94
C ILE A 97 1.63 18.31 -20.14
N TYR A 98 2.85 18.56 -20.60
CA TYR A 98 4.08 18.25 -19.86
C TYR A 98 4.56 19.49 -19.12
N LEU A 99 4.72 19.36 -17.81
CA LEU A 99 5.31 20.36 -16.94
C LEU A 99 6.81 20.12 -16.84
N SER A 100 7.60 21.18 -16.93
CA SER A 100 9.06 21.15 -16.80
C SER A 100 9.56 22.35 -16.00
N GLU A 101 10.78 22.28 -15.45
CA GLU A 101 11.35 23.42 -14.72
C GLU A 101 11.52 24.67 -15.60
N SER A 102 11.81 24.49 -16.89
CA SER A 102 11.90 25.60 -17.83
C SER A 102 10.54 26.25 -18.09
N SER A 103 9.49 25.45 -18.30
CA SER A 103 8.12 25.97 -18.52
C SER A 103 7.57 26.74 -17.31
N LEU A 104 7.98 26.36 -16.10
CA LEU A 104 7.50 26.99 -14.86
C LEU A 104 8.42 28.10 -14.35
N SER A 105 9.51 28.41 -15.04
CA SER A 105 10.52 29.38 -14.58
C SER A 105 9.98 30.81 -14.43
N GLU A 106 8.97 31.18 -15.21
CA GLU A 106 8.28 32.48 -15.14
C GLU A 106 7.31 32.58 -13.96
N TYR A 107 6.98 31.45 -13.31
CA TYR A 107 6.03 31.36 -12.21
C TYR A 107 6.69 30.72 -10.97
N PRO A 108 7.44 31.50 -10.16
CA PRO A 108 8.26 30.97 -9.06
C PRO A 108 7.49 30.14 -8.03
N ASP A 109 6.21 30.48 -7.79
CA ASP A 109 5.32 29.74 -6.90
C ASP A 109 4.96 28.36 -7.44
N LEU A 110 4.64 28.25 -8.74
CA LEU A 110 4.37 26.97 -9.40
C LEU A 110 5.63 26.12 -9.50
N LEU A 111 6.78 26.74 -9.81
CA LEU A 111 8.08 26.05 -9.83
C LEU A 111 8.41 25.47 -8.45
N LYS A 112 8.13 26.21 -7.37
CA LYS A 112 8.34 25.73 -6.00
C LYS A 112 7.48 24.50 -5.71
N ARG A 113 6.18 24.53 -6.08
CA ARG A 113 5.27 23.38 -5.94
C ARG A 113 5.75 22.19 -6.77
N TYR A 114 6.15 22.42 -8.02
CA TYR A 114 6.70 21.40 -8.91
C TYR A 114 7.98 20.75 -8.37
N LYS A 115 8.90 21.54 -7.78
CA LYS A 115 10.11 21.02 -7.14
C LYS A 115 9.83 20.22 -5.86
N ASN A 116 8.70 20.47 -5.22
CA ASN A 116 8.25 19.75 -4.03
C ASN A 116 7.41 18.50 -4.35
N LEU A 117 7.10 18.24 -5.62
CA LEU A 117 6.43 17.01 -6.02
C LEU A 117 7.26 15.80 -5.58
N LYS A 118 6.59 14.84 -4.94
CA LYS A 118 7.15 13.55 -4.56
C LYS A 118 6.07 12.48 -4.63
N PRO A 119 6.42 11.22 -4.89
CA PRO A 119 5.49 10.11 -4.77
C PRO A 119 4.92 10.05 -3.34
N SER A 120 3.63 9.70 -3.24
CA SER A 120 2.95 9.55 -1.95
C SER A 120 3.25 8.19 -1.33
N SER A 121 3.39 7.15 -2.16
CA SER A 121 3.71 5.79 -1.74
C SER A 121 4.54 5.07 -2.79
N ILE A 122 5.46 4.21 -2.37
CA ILE A 122 6.22 3.31 -3.24
C ILE A 122 6.28 1.94 -2.58
N GLU A 123 5.98 0.90 -3.35
CA GLU A 123 6.06 -0.50 -2.93
C GLU A 123 7.04 -1.27 -3.83
N ILE A 124 7.97 -1.99 -3.20
CA ILE A 124 9.08 -2.69 -3.86
C ILE A 124 9.13 -4.12 -3.35
N ASP A 125 9.32 -5.09 -4.25
CA ASP A 125 9.70 -6.45 -3.89
C ASP A 125 11.19 -6.64 -4.12
N ILE A 126 11.91 -7.08 -3.09
CA ILE A 126 13.32 -7.43 -3.17
C ILE A 126 13.41 -8.92 -3.44
N GLU A 127 13.95 -9.28 -4.60
CA GLU A 127 14.31 -10.63 -4.93
C GLU A 127 15.71 -10.93 -4.41
N VAL A 128 15.89 -12.02 -3.68
CA VAL A 128 17.18 -12.42 -3.11
C VAL A 128 17.52 -13.87 -3.43
N TRP A 129 18.77 -14.09 -3.86
CA TRP A 129 19.36 -15.41 -4.02
C TRP A 129 20.51 -15.56 -3.02
N LEU A 130 20.34 -16.46 -2.05
CA LEU A 130 21.38 -16.76 -1.06
C LEU A 130 22.36 -17.79 -1.62
N ASN A 131 23.61 -17.41 -1.81
CA ASN A 131 24.64 -18.29 -2.37
C ASN A 131 25.43 -18.93 -1.24
N HIS A 132 25.68 -20.23 -1.38
CA HIS A 132 26.35 -21.05 -0.38
C HIS A 132 27.59 -21.70 -0.99
N ASP A 133 28.77 -21.20 -0.65
CA ASP A 133 30.00 -21.84 -1.09
C ASP A 133 30.24 -23.17 -0.36
N ASN A 134 30.94 -24.07 -1.03
CA ASN A 134 31.36 -25.35 -0.49
C ASN A 134 30.21 -26.13 0.16
N ILE A 135 29.26 -26.55 -0.68
CA ILE A 135 28.15 -27.40 -0.26
C ILE A 135 28.62 -28.68 0.45
N TYR A 136 29.87 -29.12 0.25
CA TYR A 136 30.41 -30.34 0.87
C TYR A 136 30.94 -30.17 2.29
N ASN A 137 30.99 -28.94 2.82
CA ASN A 137 31.39 -28.70 4.21
C ASN A 137 30.44 -29.43 5.20
N VAL A 138 31.00 -30.08 6.22
CA VAL A 138 30.26 -30.92 7.19
C VAL A 138 29.20 -30.12 7.96
N ASP A 139 29.49 -28.87 8.31
CA ASP A 139 28.57 -27.99 9.03
C ASP A 139 27.40 -27.61 8.12
N ASN A 140 27.69 -27.23 6.87
CA ASN A 140 26.67 -26.94 5.85
C ASN A 140 25.78 -28.16 5.58
N GLN A 141 26.36 -29.36 5.48
CA GLN A 141 25.60 -30.59 5.28
C GLN A 141 24.65 -30.89 6.44
N THR A 142 25.06 -30.60 7.67
CA THR A 142 24.21 -30.76 8.86
C THR A 142 23.05 -29.77 8.84
N ILE A 143 23.29 -28.52 8.42
CA ILE A 143 22.25 -27.51 8.23
C ILE A 143 21.28 -27.95 7.12
N PHE A 144 21.80 -28.28 5.94
CA PHE A 144 21.00 -28.60 4.76
C PHE A 144 20.15 -29.86 4.95
N LYS A 145 20.65 -30.84 5.69
CA LYS A 145 19.86 -32.04 6.08
C LYS A 145 18.58 -31.69 6.83
N ASN A 146 18.62 -30.65 7.66
CA ASN A 146 17.51 -30.23 8.52
C ASN A 146 16.55 -29.25 7.84
N LEU A 147 16.85 -28.78 6.62
CA LEU A 147 15.95 -27.91 5.88
C LEU A 147 14.68 -28.66 5.45
N PRO A 148 13.55 -27.93 5.26
CA PRO A 148 12.36 -28.48 4.63
C PRO A 148 12.69 -29.15 3.30
N SER A 149 12.04 -30.28 3.00
CA SER A 149 12.31 -31.07 1.77
C SER A 149 12.08 -30.29 0.47
N CYS A 150 11.29 -29.22 0.50
CA CYS A 150 11.11 -28.31 -0.64
C CYS A 150 12.35 -27.47 -0.96
N LEU A 151 13.20 -27.19 0.05
CA LEU A 151 14.41 -26.39 -0.09
C LEU A 151 15.68 -27.21 -0.23
N ARG A 152 15.57 -28.55 -0.27
CA ARG A 152 16.73 -29.42 -0.39
C ARG A 152 16.53 -30.55 -1.37
N LYS A 153 17.61 -30.96 -2.01
CA LYS A 153 17.71 -32.17 -2.82
C LYS A 153 18.77 -33.06 -2.20
N SER A 154 18.45 -34.33 -1.97
CA SER A 154 19.46 -35.33 -1.59
C SER A 154 20.12 -35.90 -2.85
N SER A 155 21.44 -35.90 -2.86
CA SER A 155 22.28 -36.47 -3.92
C SER A 155 23.16 -37.57 -3.30
N TYR A 156 23.16 -38.77 -3.89
CA TYR A 156 24.00 -39.88 -3.42
C TYR A 156 25.33 -39.90 -4.21
N ALA A 157 26.46 -39.80 -3.52
CA ALA A 157 27.78 -39.85 -4.13
C ALA A 157 28.34 -41.28 -4.06
N SER A 158 28.27 -42.01 -5.17
CA SER A 158 28.71 -43.41 -5.28
C SER A 158 30.16 -43.64 -4.82
N VAL A 159 31.06 -42.70 -5.11
CA VAL A 159 32.49 -42.80 -4.77
C VAL A 159 32.75 -42.80 -3.26
N SER A 160 31.94 -42.08 -2.48
CA SER A 160 32.12 -41.96 -1.02
C SER A 160 31.13 -42.81 -0.21
N GLY A 161 30.10 -43.36 -0.84
CA GLY A 161 29.00 -44.04 -0.17
C GLY A 161 28.15 -43.12 0.72
N LYS A 162 28.26 -41.78 0.57
CA LYS A 162 27.56 -40.79 1.40
C LYS A 162 26.46 -40.07 0.63
N THR A 163 25.39 -39.74 1.34
CA THR A 163 24.33 -38.84 0.85
C THR A 163 24.69 -37.40 1.24
N PHE A 164 24.69 -36.52 0.26
CA PHE A 164 24.85 -35.08 0.44
C PHE A 164 23.53 -34.37 0.16
N TYR A 165 23.32 -33.23 0.79
CA TYR A 165 22.16 -32.37 0.60
C TYR A 165 22.60 -31.11 -0.11
N GLU A 166 21.89 -30.76 -1.19
CA GLU A 166 22.03 -29.52 -1.94
C GLU A 166 20.82 -28.64 -1.65
N ILE A 167 21.00 -27.32 -1.58
CA ILE A 167 19.87 -26.40 -1.51
C ILE A 167 19.20 -26.34 -2.88
N LYS A 168 17.88 -26.54 -2.88
CA LYS A 168 17.00 -26.32 -4.02
C LYS A 168 16.23 -25.03 -3.74
N ASN A 169 16.12 -24.15 -4.73
CA ASN A 169 15.38 -22.87 -4.60
C ASN A 169 15.92 -21.98 -3.47
N ASN A 170 17.19 -21.56 -3.57
CA ASN A 170 17.79 -20.55 -2.69
C ASN A 170 17.27 -19.11 -2.92
N TYR A 171 16.14 -18.99 -3.62
CA TYR A 171 15.47 -17.76 -3.98
C TYR A 171 14.34 -17.48 -2.99
N GLY A 172 14.21 -16.22 -2.58
CA GLY A 172 13.05 -15.72 -1.87
C GLY A 172 12.81 -14.26 -2.17
N THR A 173 11.68 -13.74 -1.70
CA THR A 173 11.31 -12.34 -1.88
C THR A 173 11.04 -11.63 -0.57
N ARG A 174 11.22 -10.30 -0.54
CA ARG A 174 10.96 -9.44 0.61
C ARG A 174 10.31 -8.14 0.13
N SER A 175 9.02 -8.00 0.42
CA SER A 175 8.26 -6.80 0.08
C SER A 175 8.45 -5.70 1.14
N ILE A 176 8.72 -4.49 0.68
CA ILE A 176 8.94 -3.29 1.50
C ILE A 176 8.17 -2.11 0.92
N ASN A 177 7.81 -1.14 1.76
CA ASN A 177 7.09 0.06 1.32
C ASN A 177 7.46 1.32 2.11
N SER A 178 7.05 2.46 1.57
CA SER A 178 7.33 3.78 2.16
C SER A 178 6.55 4.11 3.44
N ASN A 179 5.58 3.29 3.83
CA ASN A 179 4.79 3.51 5.05
C ASN A 179 5.40 2.82 6.27
N GLY A 180 6.18 1.76 6.03
CA GLY A 180 6.73 0.92 7.10
C GLY A 180 8.25 0.79 7.08
N HIS A 181 8.92 0.92 5.93
CA HIS A 181 10.31 0.48 5.79
C HIS A 181 11.31 1.58 5.45
N PHE A 182 10.89 2.61 4.70
CA PHE A 182 11.75 3.71 4.31
C PHE A 182 10.92 4.99 4.13
N TYR A 183 11.56 6.15 4.17
CA TYR A 183 10.88 7.44 3.96
C TYR A 183 11.18 8.02 2.58
N ILE A 184 10.15 8.58 1.95
CA ILE A 184 10.29 9.30 0.67
C ILE A 184 10.70 10.75 0.95
N THR A 185 12.01 11.01 0.80
CA THR A 185 12.62 12.33 0.86
C THR A 185 12.43 13.10 -0.46
N LYS A 186 13.04 14.28 -0.57
CA LYS A 186 13.10 15.01 -1.85
C LYS A 186 13.86 14.20 -2.89
N SER A 187 13.57 14.44 -4.17
CA SER A 187 14.27 13.81 -5.29
C SER A 187 15.78 14.01 -5.17
N GLY A 188 16.54 12.93 -5.33
CA GLY A 188 18.00 12.90 -5.25
C GLY A 188 18.53 12.71 -3.83
N ASP A 189 17.76 13.06 -2.80
CA ASP A 189 18.14 12.85 -1.41
C ASP A 189 17.96 11.39 -1.02
N THR A 190 18.78 10.92 -0.09
CA THR A 190 18.67 9.57 0.48
C THR A 190 17.95 9.64 1.81
N GLY A 191 16.81 8.96 1.92
CA GLY A 191 16.14 8.73 3.21
C GLY A 191 17.00 7.80 4.06
N ASN A 192 17.30 8.21 5.29
CA ASN A 192 18.18 7.47 6.20
C ASN A 192 17.46 7.08 7.49
N ASP A 193 16.29 6.44 7.35
CA ASP A 193 15.51 5.99 8.48
C ASP A 193 15.78 4.51 8.79
N LEU A 194 15.68 4.17 10.08
CA LEU A 194 15.70 2.80 10.53
C LEU A 194 14.32 2.20 10.30
N SER A 195 14.24 1.16 9.46
CA SER A 195 13.04 0.35 9.33
C SER A 195 12.76 -0.35 10.67
N PRO A 196 11.53 -0.37 11.20
CA PRO A 196 11.10 -1.42 12.11
C PRO A 196 11.38 -2.74 11.40
N GLY A 197 12.41 -3.46 11.84
CA GLY A 197 12.83 -4.69 11.19
C GLY A 197 11.75 -5.76 11.22
N SER A 198 11.95 -6.81 10.43
CA SER A 198 11.11 -8.00 10.44
C SER A 198 10.98 -8.59 11.85
N VAL A 199 9.79 -9.06 12.20
CA VAL A 199 9.52 -9.66 13.51
C VAL A 199 10.35 -10.94 13.70
N ASP A 200 10.50 -11.74 12.65
CA ASP A 200 11.33 -12.94 12.64
C ASP A 200 11.74 -13.39 11.21
N TRP A 201 12.51 -14.47 11.14
CA TRP A 201 12.99 -15.09 9.89
C TRP A 201 11.91 -15.64 8.96
N THR A 202 10.70 -15.90 9.46
CA THR A 202 9.59 -16.41 8.64
C THR A 202 8.97 -15.29 7.77
N GLN A 203 9.08 -14.05 8.25
CA GLN A 203 8.59 -12.86 7.55
C GLN A 203 9.70 -12.10 6.82
N PHE A 204 10.96 -12.33 7.19
CA PHE A 204 12.10 -11.63 6.62
C PHE A 204 12.35 -11.95 5.15
N ILE A 205 12.41 -13.23 4.78
CA ILE A 205 12.49 -13.67 3.38
C ILE A 205 11.38 -14.69 3.15
N LYS A 206 10.49 -14.38 2.21
CA LYS A 206 9.40 -15.27 1.80
C LYS A 206 9.92 -16.22 0.72
N TYR A 207 10.09 -17.47 1.11
CA TYR A 207 10.48 -18.54 0.19
C TYR A 207 9.26 -19.15 -0.52
N SER A 208 9.52 -19.85 -1.62
CA SER A 208 8.49 -20.62 -2.37
C SER A 208 7.81 -21.73 -1.56
N CYS A 209 8.32 -22.05 -0.36
CA CYS A 209 7.68 -22.94 0.57
C CYS A 209 7.81 -22.44 2.02
N PRO A 210 7.00 -22.95 2.96
CA PRO A 210 7.07 -22.54 4.36
C PRO A 210 8.42 -22.86 4.98
N VAL A 211 9.05 -21.86 5.59
CA VAL A 211 10.32 -21.95 6.29
C VAL A 211 10.09 -21.54 7.74
N ASP A 212 10.49 -22.38 8.68
CA ASP A 212 10.44 -22.03 10.09
C ASP A 212 11.59 -21.08 10.48
N LYS A 213 11.48 -20.47 11.66
CA LYS A 213 12.47 -19.50 12.14
C LYS A 213 13.90 -20.05 12.15
N LYS A 214 14.07 -21.32 12.53
CA LYS A 214 15.39 -21.97 12.64
C LYS A 214 16.01 -22.18 11.26
N SER A 215 15.21 -22.61 10.30
CA SER A 215 15.62 -22.88 8.92
C SER A 215 15.98 -21.58 8.21
N GLY A 216 15.20 -20.51 8.38
CA GLY A 216 15.49 -19.19 7.81
C GLY A 216 16.80 -18.60 8.35
N LEU A 217 17.00 -18.65 9.67
CA LEU A 217 18.27 -18.27 10.30
C LEU A 217 19.45 -19.09 9.76
N ALA A 218 19.27 -20.40 9.62
CA ALA A 218 20.35 -21.29 9.18
C ALA A 218 20.71 -21.07 7.71
N LEU A 219 19.73 -20.82 6.84
CA LEU A 219 19.96 -20.40 5.44
C LEU A 219 20.75 -19.10 5.41
N PHE A 220 20.27 -18.06 6.09
CA PHE A 220 20.95 -16.77 6.10
C PHE A 220 22.35 -16.84 6.71
N LYS A 221 22.58 -17.62 7.77
CA LYS A 221 23.91 -17.73 8.36
C LYS A 221 24.89 -18.52 7.51
N SER A 222 24.45 -19.59 6.87
CA SER A 222 25.30 -20.47 6.06
C SER A 222 25.58 -19.93 4.66
N SER A 223 24.85 -18.91 4.19
CA SER A 223 25.16 -18.26 2.93
C SER A 223 26.47 -17.46 3.03
N THR A 224 27.30 -17.54 2.01
CA THR A 224 28.58 -16.81 1.92
C THR A 224 28.42 -15.49 1.18
N SER A 225 27.48 -15.46 0.25
CA SER A 225 27.20 -14.32 -0.61
C SER A 225 25.70 -14.27 -0.96
N ALA A 226 25.23 -13.16 -1.52
CA ALA A 226 23.85 -12.99 -1.92
C ALA A 226 23.74 -12.10 -3.16
N SER A 227 22.78 -12.38 -4.04
CA SER A 227 22.43 -11.49 -5.14
C SER A 227 21.06 -10.90 -4.90
N PHE A 228 20.88 -9.65 -5.31
CA PHE A 228 19.66 -8.89 -5.07
C PHE A 228 19.14 -8.31 -6.39
N ALA A 229 17.84 -8.39 -6.61
CA ALA A 229 17.15 -7.59 -7.61
C ALA A 229 15.96 -6.90 -6.94
N ILE A 230 15.49 -5.79 -7.50
CA ILE A 230 14.30 -5.13 -7.01
C ILE A 230 13.29 -5.01 -8.14
N GLN A 231 12.03 -5.25 -7.81
CA GLN A 231 10.89 -5.06 -8.67
C GLN A 231 9.98 -3.99 -8.09
N VAL A 232 9.58 -3.02 -8.90
CA VAL A 232 8.64 -1.98 -8.47
C VAL A 232 7.21 -2.51 -8.61
N LEU A 233 6.52 -2.69 -7.49
CA LEU A 233 5.15 -3.20 -7.47
C LEU A 233 4.14 -2.09 -7.75
N ASN A 234 4.28 -0.96 -7.06
CA ASN A 234 3.36 0.17 -7.12
C ASN A 234 4.08 1.51 -6.87
N ILE A 235 3.62 2.58 -7.54
CA ILE A 235 4.02 3.96 -7.31
C ILE A 235 2.75 4.81 -7.27
N GLU A 236 2.48 5.46 -6.13
CA GLU A 236 1.36 6.39 -6.00
C GLU A 236 1.83 7.83 -6.23
N ILE A 237 1.32 8.43 -7.29
CA ILE A 237 1.68 9.77 -7.74
C ILE A 237 0.68 10.81 -7.19
N PRO A 238 1.11 12.01 -6.76
CA PRO A 238 0.22 13.07 -6.29
C PRO A 238 -0.51 13.77 -7.47
N THR A 239 -1.38 13.03 -8.17
CA THR A 239 -2.05 13.48 -9.40
C THR A 239 -2.85 14.77 -9.23
N LEU A 240 -3.51 14.95 -8.07
CA LEU A 240 -4.25 16.18 -7.75
C LEU A 240 -3.34 17.42 -7.75
N GLU A 241 -2.15 17.31 -7.16
CA GLU A 241 -1.21 18.43 -7.11
C GLU A 241 -0.60 18.70 -8.49
N ILE A 242 -0.25 17.65 -9.25
CA ILE A 242 0.22 17.79 -10.64
C ILE A 242 -0.82 18.53 -11.49
N ASN A 243 -2.10 18.11 -11.39
CA ASN A 243 -3.20 18.72 -12.13
C ASN A 243 -3.47 20.15 -11.67
N ALA A 244 -3.36 20.45 -10.37
CA ALA A 244 -3.51 21.80 -9.85
C ALA A 244 -2.41 22.74 -10.36
N ILE A 245 -1.16 22.28 -10.44
CA ILE A 245 -0.05 23.05 -11.04
C ILE A 245 -0.33 23.28 -12.54
N ALA A 246 -0.73 22.24 -13.27
CA ALA A 246 -1.04 22.33 -14.69
C ALA A 246 -2.20 23.29 -15.00
N LYS A 247 -3.28 23.24 -14.22
CA LYS A 247 -4.43 24.13 -14.36
C LYS A 247 -4.03 25.60 -14.21
N GLU A 248 -3.30 25.93 -13.14
CA GLU A 248 -2.85 27.31 -12.88
C GLU A 248 -1.83 27.78 -13.92
N TYR A 249 -0.96 26.88 -14.39
CA TYR A 249 -0.04 27.20 -15.49
C TYR A 249 -0.80 27.60 -16.76
N ILE A 250 -1.77 26.78 -17.20
CA ILE A 250 -2.58 27.07 -18.40
C ILE A 250 -3.37 28.38 -18.25
N LYS A 251 -3.95 28.62 -17.07
CA LYS A 251 -4.69 29.86 -16.78
C LYS A 251 -3.81 31.11 -17.00
N ARG A 252 -2.56 31.07 -16.53
CA ARG A 252 -1.60 32.18 -16.67
C ARG A 252 -1.10 32.34 -18.11
N GLU A 253 -0.81 31.23 -18.80
CA GLU A 253 -0.38 31.24 -20.20
C GLU A 253 -1.46 31.84 -21.14
N ASN A 254 -2.73 31.53 -20.88
CA ASN A 254 -3.84 32.07 -21.66
C ASN A 254 -4.17 33.54 -21.35
N LYS A 255 -3.46 34.17 -20.39
CA LYS A 255 -3.77 35.51 -19.88
C LYS A 255 -5.23 35.65 -19.45
N GLU A 256 -5.83 34.58 -18.95
CA GLU A 256 -7.12 34.68 -18.27
C GLU A 256 -6.86 35.47 -17.00
N GLU A 257 -7.14 36.78 -17.05
CA GLU A 257 -7.00 37.65 -15.89
C GLU A 257 -7.70 36.97 -14.71
N PRO A 258 -7.05 36.87 -13.55
CA PRO A 258 -7.73 36.34 -12.38
C PRO A 258 -8.98 37.20 -12.22
N GLN A 259 -10.17 36.59 -12.36
CA GLN A 259 -11.41 37.27 -12.04
C GLN A 259 -11.18 37.91 -10.68
N SER A 260 -11.10 39.25 -10.69
CA SER A 260 -10.74 40.00 -9.52
C SER A 260 -11.72 39.59 -8.42
N VAL A 261 -11.21 39.30 -7.23
CA VAL A 261 -12.09 39.02 -6.09
C VAL A 261 -13.03 40.22 -5.85
N ASP A 262 -12.67 41.42 -6.31
CA ASP A 262 -13.53 42.61 -6.28
C ASP A 262 -14.77 42.52 -7.20
N ASP A 263 -14.73 41.73 -8.28
CA ASP A 263 -15.91 41.51 -9.14
C ASP A 263 -16.95 40.57 -8.51
N PHE A 264 -16.55 39.79 -7.49
CA PHE A 264 -17.51 38.99 -6.73
C PHE A 264 -18.38 39.85 -5.81
N LEU A 265 -17.87 41.00 -5.35
CA LEU A 265 -18.66 41.98 -4.58
C LEU A 265 -19.45 42.95 -5.47
N ALA A 266 -19.02 43.17 -6.72
CA ALA A 266 -19.71 44.10 -7.62
C ALA A 266 -21.04 43.56 -8.17
N ASN A 267 -21.25 42.24 -8.18
CA ASN A 267 -22.39 41.63 -8.87
C ASN A 267 -23.59 41.25 -7.98
N GLN A 268 -23.62 41.65 -6.70
CA GLN A 268 -24.81 41.49 -5.83
C GLN A 268 -25.79 42.68 -5.83
N ASN A 269 -25.53 43.75 -6.59
CA ASN A 269 -26.33 44.98 -6.50
C ASN A 269 -27.52 45.11 -7.49
N THR A 270 -28.14 44.02 -7.95
CA THR A 270 -29.33 44.12 -8.85
C THR A 270 -30.59 43.38 -8.42
N SER A 271 -30.74 42.97 -7.16
CA SER A 271 -32.08 42.73 -6.60
C SER A 271 -32.48 43.85 -5.64
N LYS A 272 -33.32 44.76 -6.16
CA LYS A 272 -34.15 45.68 -5.38
C LYS A 272 -34.89 44.94 -4.26
N GLN A 273 -34.49 45.18 -3.02
CA GLN A 273 -35.34 45.11 -1.83
C GLN A 273 -34.66 46.02 -0.80
N THR A 274 -34.93 47.33 -0.79
CA THR A 274 -35.88 47.95 0.17
C THR A 274 -36.09 47.08 1.40
N ASP A 275 -35.19 47.19 2.36
CA ASP A 275 -35.55 47.54 3.74
C ASP A 275 -34.33 48.12 4.45
N ASP A 276 -34.48 49.42 4.74
CA ASP A 276 -33.52 50.33 5.35
C ASP A 276 -33.41 49.99 6.84
N PHE A 277 -32.46 49.12 7.21
CA PHE A 277 -32.28 48.65 8.59
C PHE A 277 -31.35 49.53 9.44
N LEU A 278 -30.82 50.65 8.90
CA LEU A 278 -29.82 51.47 9.60
C LEU A 278 -30.19 52.94 9.81
N SER A 279 -31.47 53.30 9.69
CA SER A 279 -31.94 54.68 9.91
C SER A 279 -32.65 54.89 11.26
N ASN A 280 -32.12 54.38 12.37
CA ASN A 280 -32.36 55.04 13.66
C ASN A 280 -31.42 54.58 14.78
N THR A 281 -30.38 55.36 15.07
CA THR A 281 -30.06 55.76 16.45
C THR A 281 -29.04 56.89 16.45
N ASN A 282 -29.49 58.06 16.94
CA ASN A 282 -28.65 59.10 17.50
C ASN A 282 -27.72 58.50 18.56
N ILE A 283 -26.44 58.33 18.24
CA ILE A 283 -25.39 58.11 19.24
C ILE A 283 -24.27 59.10 18.96
N ASN A 284 -23.98 59.87 20.01
CA ASN A 284 -23.04 60.96 20.05
C ASN A 284 -21.67 60.61 19.45
N SER A 285 -21.10 61.64 18.83
CA SER A 285 -19.70 61.79 18.45
C SER A 285 -18.74 61.29 19.54
N GLY A 286 -18.24 60.09 19.34
CA GLY A 286 -17.08 59.53 20.03
C GLY A 286 -16.13 59.00 18.97
N ASP A 287 -15.10 59.80 18.71
CA ASP A 287 -13.94 59.51 17.89
C ASP A 287 -13.43 58.07 18.14
N PHE A 288 -13.61 57.18 17.16
CA PHE A 288 -13.23 55.76 17.24
C PHE A 288 -12.12 55.42 16.23
N LEU A 289 -11.41 56.42 15.69
CA LEU A 289 -10.34 56.21 14.71
C LEU A 289 -9.08 56.97 15.06
N SER A 290 -8.71 56.98 16.33
CA SER A 290 -7.42 57.49 16.77
C SER A 290 -6.83 56.64 17.90
N GLU A 291 -6.31 55.47 17.57
CA GLU A 291 -5.03 55.04 18.15
C GLU A 291 -4.39 53.92 17.33
N ASN A 292 -3.27 54.28 16.73
CA ASN A 292 -2.28 53.38 16.16
C ASN A 292 -1.81 52.42 17.25
N ASN A 293 -2.09 51.13 17.10
CA ASN A 293 -1.26 50.10 17.68
C ASN A 293 -0.97 49.03 16.63
N GLU A 294 0.31 48.95 16.29
CA GLU A 294 0.91 47.84 15.57
C GLU A 294 0.68 46.54 16.39
N ASN A 295 0.31 45.46 15.70
CA ASN A 295 0.20 44.06 16.17
C ASN A 295 -1.20 43.47 16.47
N ASP A 296 -2.24 43.84 15.71
CA ASP A 296 -3.46 43.01 15.65
C ASP A 296 -3.43 42.06 14.44
N ASP A 297 -2.77 40.93 14.68
CA ASP A 297 -2.85 39.69 13.90
C ASP A 297 -4.26 39.09 14.10
N PHE A 298 -5.28 39.76 13.54
CA PHE A 298 -6.71 39.44 13.68
C PHE A 298 -7.15 38.20 12.87
N ILE A 299 -6.20 37.51 12.22
CA ILE A 299 -6.43 36.21 11.59
C ILE A 299 -5.98 35.10 12.56
N SER A 300 -6.88 34.85 13.50
CA SER A 300 -7.26 33.54 14.01
C SER A 300 -6.17 32.65 14.62
N LYS A 301 -5.82 32.93 15.88
CA LYS A 301 -5.71 31.85 16.87
C LYS A 301 -7.11 31.27 17.08
N GLU A 302 -7.60 30.45 16.15
CA GLU A 302 -8.72 29.57 16.47
C GLU A 302 -8.24 28.66 17.60
N ASP A 303 -8.79 28.89 18.79
CA ASP A 303 -8.68 27.99 19.92
C ASP A 303 -8.99 26.58 19.40
N ARG A 304 -7.96 25.74 19.35
CA ARG A 304 -8.10 24.30 19.13
C ARG A 304 -8.83 23.74 20.34
N THR A 305 -10.14 23.96 20.37
CA THR A 305 -11.02 23.50 21.43
C THR A 305 -10.84 21.99 21.50
N LYS A 306 -10.28 21.53 22.63
CA LYS A 306 -10.09 20.11 22.88
C LYS A 306 -11.47 19.45 22.85
N TRP A 307 -11.62 18.47 21.98
CA TRP A 307 -12.84 17.70 21.78
C TRP A 307 -12.60 16.25 22.16
N LYS A 308 -13.67 15.52 22.47
CA LYS A 308 -13.63 14.07 22.68
C LYS A 308 -14.90 13.42 22.15
N ILE A 309 -14.75 12.19 21.65
CA ILE A 309 -15.89 11.32 21.33
C ILE A 309 -16.47 10.83 22.64
N ASN A 310 -17.77 11.04 22.84
CA ASN A 310 -18.49 10.56 24.00
C ASN A 310 -19.58 9.57 23.57
N THR A 311 -19.81 8.55 24.40
CA THR A 311 -20.88 7.58 24.19
C THR A 311 -21.89 7.74 25.31
N LYS A 312 -23.17 7.94 24.94
CA LYS A 312 -24.29 8.06 25.87
C LYS A 312 -25.47 7.28 25.31
N ASP A 313 -26.06 6.41 26.12
CA ASP A 313 -27.23 5.58 25.76
C ASP A 313 -27.01 4.75 24.48
N GLY A 314 -25.79 4.24 24.28
CA GLY A 314 -25.41 3.46 23.09
C GLY A 314 -25.23 4.27 21.81
N LYS A 315 -25.39 5.60 21.87
CA LYS A 315 -25.15 6.53 20.76
C LYS A 315 -23.82 7.24 20.93
N THR A 316 -23.16 7.60 19.84
CA THR A 316 -21.91 8.36 19.88
C THR A 316 -22.11 9.79 19.40
N GLY A 317 -21.36 10.72 19.99
CA GLY A 317 -21.36 12.14 19.63
C GLY A 317 -20.03 12.79 20.00
N ILE A 318 -19.86 14.07 19.65
CA ILE A 318 -18.63 14.83 19.95
C ILE A 318 -18.98 15.97 20.88
N ILE A 319 -18.22 16.10 21.96
CA ILE A 319 -18.39 17.17 22.94
C ILE A 319 -17.08 17.89 23.21
N THR A 320 -17.15 19.17 23.57
CA THR A 320 -16.03 19.92 24.12
C THR A 320 -15.72 19.47 25.56
N GLU A 321 -14.58 19.88 26.10
CA GLU A 321 -14.28 19.72 27.54
C GLU A 321 -15.33 20.38 28.45
N SER A 322 -15.94 21.48 28.02
CA SER A 322 -17.05 22.15 28.73
C SER A 322 -18.39 21.40 28.64
N GLY A 323 -18.46 20.30 27.88
CA GLY A 323 -19.68 19.51 27.68
C GLY A 323 -20.63 20.06 26.61
N LYS A 324 -20.23 21.09 25.85
CA LYS A 324 -21.00 21.57 24.69
C LYS A 324 -20.98 20.49 23.60
N ILE A 325 -22.14 20.16 23.07
CA ILE A 325 -22.29 19.20 21.98
C ILE A 325 -21.88 19.87 20.66
N LEU A 326 -20.90 19.27 19.99
CA LEU A 326 -20.38 19.69 18.68
C LEU A 326 -21.04 18.89 17.56
N ILE A 327 -21.14 17.58 17.75
CA ILE A 327 -21.88 16.65 16.88
C ILE A 327 -22.89 15.91 17.75
N PRO A 328 -24.18 15.86 17.37
CA PRO A 328 -25.24 15.25 18.18
C PRO A 328 -24.97 13.76 18.44
N TYR A 329 -25.70 13.17 19.39
CA TYR A 329 -25.61 11.74 19.65
C TYR A 329 -26.47 10.96 18.64
N GLY A 330 -25.84 10.11 17.83
CA GLY A 330 -26.51 9.32 16.78
C GLY A 330 -26.08 7.85 16.76
N ASN A 331 -26.77 7.08 15.92
CA ASN A 331 -26.48 5.67 15.66
C ASN A 331 -25.38 5.53 14.60
N TYR A 332 -24.24 6.18 14.84
CA TYR A 332 -23.04 6.10 14.03
C TYR A 332 -21.81 5.83 14.90
N SER A 333 -20.74 5.40 14.27
CA SER A 333 -19.39 5.34 14.83
C SER A 333 -18.57 6.49 14.28
N LEU A 334 -17.87 7.24 15.13
CA LEU A 334 -17.05 8.39 14.75
C LEU A 334 -15.57 8.03 14.82
N SER A 335 -14.78 8.47 13.82
CA SER A 335 -13.33 8.21 13.78
C SER A 335 -12.48 9.47 13.76
N GLU A 336 -12.97 10.55 13.17
CA GLU A 336 -12.21 11.80 12.95
C GLU A 336 -13.13 13.01 13.17
N TYR A 337 -12.57 14.14 13.63
CA TYR A 337 -13.27 15.42 13.74
C TYR A 337 -12.34 16.59 13.49
N ASN A 338 -12.78 17.49 12.61
CA ASN A 338 -12.06 18.72 12.28
C ASN A 338 -13.05 19.82 11.87
N ASN A 339 -12.92 21.01 12.45
CA ASN A 339 -13.68 22.21 12.06
C ASN A 339 -15.21 22.01 11.97
N GLY A 340 -15.81 21.34 12.96
CA GLY A 340 -17.26 21.13 13.00
C GLY A 340 -17.77 19.96 12.15
N ILE A 341 -16.87 19.23 11.48
CA ILE A 341 -17.19 18.10 10.63
C ILE A 341 -16.56 16.83 11.21
N ALA A 342 -17.34 15.75 11.30
CA ALA A 342 -16.88 14.45 11.75
C ALA A 342 -16.99 13.39 10.65
N LYS A 343 -16.05 12.45 10.61
CA LYS A 343 -16.16 11.25 9.79
C LYS A 343 -16.96 10.19 10.54
N ALA A 344 -18.06 9.75 9.95
CA ALA A 344 -19.03 8.86 10.55
C ALA A 344 -19.25 7.60 9.70
N SER A 345 -19.56 6.50 10.39
CA SER A 345 -19.91 5.21 9.80
C SER A 345 -21.22 4.70 10.41
N VAL A 346 -22.23 4.46 9.57
CA VAL A 346 -23.56 3.97 9.96
C VAL A 346 -23.75 2.57 9.40
N LYS A 347 -23.96 1.57 10.27
CA LYS A 347 -24.27 0.20 9.85
C LYS A 347 -25.62 0.17 9.14
N ILE A 348 -25.67 -0.43 7.95
CA ILE A 348 -26.90 -0.55 7.15
C ILE A 348 -27.43 -1.98 7.07
N ASP A 349 -26.56 -2.97 6.83
CA ASP A 349 -26.97 -4.37 6.70
C ASP A 349 -25.81 -5.30 7.08
N GLU A 350 -26.12 -6.56 7.34
CA GLU A 350 -25.14 -7.61 7.61
C GLU A 350 -25.48 -8.92 6.91
N PHE A 351 -24.46 -9.61 6.42
CA PHE A 351 -24.56 -10.91 5.80
C PHE A 351 -23.63 -11.90 6.49
N GLY A 352 -24.21 -12.98 7.03
CA GLY A 352 -23.48 -14.04 7.70
C GLY A 352 -23.34 -15.28 6.81
N CYS A 353 -22.13 -15.83 6.76
CA CYS A 353 -21.88 -17.12 6.12
C CYS A 353 -20.85 -17.95 6.90
N SER A 354 -20.49 -19.13 6.38
CA SER A 354 -19.51 -20.02 7.01
C SER A 354 -18.09 -19.43 7.18
N SER A 355 -17.70 -18.40 6.43
CA SER A 355 -16.38 -17.76 6.52
C SER A 355 -16.33 -16.56 7.46
N GLY A 356 -17.47 -15.95 7.80
CA GLY A 356 -17.50 -14.71 8.58
C GLY A 356 -18.86 -14.01 8.55
N ILE A 357 -18.89 -12.85 9.19
CA ILE A 357 -19.98 -11.88 9.05
C ILE A 357 -19.42 -10.68 8.30
N THR A 358 -20.01 -10.36 7.15
CA THR A 358 -19.71 -9.14 6.40
C THR A 358 -20.76 -8.09 6.74
N THR A 359 -20.32 -6.92 7.18
CA THR A 359 -21.20 -5.80 7.53
C THR A 359 -21.00 -4.66 6.54
N ALA A 360 -22.09 -4.07 6.06
CA ALA A 360 -22.08 -2.91 5.19
C ALA A 360 -22.34 -1.63 6.00
N TYR A 361 -21.62 -0.56 5.65
CA TYR A 361 -21.71 0.73 6.30
C TYR A 361 -21.86 1.85 5.27
N LYS A 362 -22.68 2.86 5.60
CA LYS A 362 -22.60 4.19 4.99
C LYS A 362 -21.49 4.97 5.69
N VAL A 363 -20.47 5.37 4.94
CA VAL A 363 -19.31 6.11 5.45
C VAL A 363 -19.22 7.46 4.75
N GLY A 364 -19.10 8.52 5.53
CA GLY A 364 -19.08 9.88 5.01
C GLY A 364 -18.79 10.91 6.10
N TYR A 365 -19.02 12.18 5.79
CA TYR A 365 -18.82 13.28 6.71
C TYR A 365 -20.17 13.82 7.18
N ILE A 366 -20.30 14.09 8.47
CA ILE A 366 -21.48 14.70 9.09
C ILE A 366 -21.08 15.98 9.81
N ASP A 367 -22.01 16.92 9.92
CA ASP A 367 -21.82 18.15 10.67
C ASP A 367 -22.73 18.19 11.92
N LYS A 368 -22.94 19.39 12.48
CA LYS A 368 -23.82 19.62 13.64
C LYS A 368 -25.27 19.14 13.45
N SER A 369 -25.73 18.93 12.22
CA SER A 369 -27.05 18.36 11.93
C SER A 369 -27.12 16.86 12.21
N GLY A 370 -25.97 16.17 12.13
CA GLY A 370 -25.91 14.70 12.16
C GLY A 370 -26.25 14.03 10.82
N GLU A 371 -26.51 14.80 9.76
CA GLU A 371 -26.73 14.31 8.41
C GLU A 371 -25.44 14.34 7.58
N PHE A 372 -25.37 13.49 6.54
CA PHE A 372 -24.22 13.44 5.64
C PHE A 372 -24.18 14.68 4.73
N ILE A 373 -23.08 15.43 4.75
CA ILE A 373 -22.98 16.72 4.04
C ILE A 373 -22.56 16.60 2.56
N ASP A 374 -21.91 15.50 2.17
CA ASP A 374 -21.37 15.30 0.81
C ASP A 374 -21.71 13.89 0.31
N GLY A 375 -22.92 13.44 0.65
CA GLY A 375 -23.35 12.06 0.43
C GLY A 375 -22.53 11.05 1.25
N HIS A 376 -22.55 9.80 0.81
CA HIS A 376 -21.90 8.70 1.52
C HIS A 376 -21.33 7.67 0.55
N LYS A 377 -20.35 6.91 1.02
CA LYS A 377 -19.80 5.73 0.33
C LYS A 377 -20.24 4.48 1.08
N ILE A 378 -20.42 3.38 0.34
CA ILE A 378 -20.68 2.09 0.95
C ILE A 378 -19.35 1.38 1.17
N GLU A 379 -19.04 1.06 2.43
CA GLU A 379 -17.88 0.27 2.82
C GLU A 379 -18.31 -1.06 3.42
N PHE A 380 -17.51 -2.11 3.18
CA PHE A 380 -17.77 -3.45 3.69
C PHE A 380 -16.62 -3.91 4.58
N THR A 381 -16.94 -4.38 5.78
CA THR A 381 -15.96 -5.01 6.67
C THR A 381 -16.33 -6.46 6.89
N THR A 382 -15.37 -7.38 6.72
CA THR A 382 -15.58 -8.80 7.01
C THR A 382 -14.89 -9.17 8.30
N ALA A 383 -15.66 -9.47 9.33
CA ALA A 383 -15.14 -10.10 10.53
C ALA A 383 -15.02 -11.60 10.26
N GLY A 384 -13.80 -12.08 10.02
CA GLY A 384 -13.53 -13.51 9.90
C GLY A 384 -13.91 -14.23 11.19
N TYR A 385 -14.51 -15.43 11.07
CA TYR A 385 -14.62 -16.32 12.23
C TYR A 385 -13.19 -16.72 12.63
N SER A 386 -12.62 -16.03 13.61
CA SER A 386 -11.40 -16.49 14.26
C SER A 386 -11.73 -17.85 14.88
N PRO A 387 -11.10 -18.96 14.44
CA PRO A 387 -11.34 -20.25 15.06
C PRO A 387 -11.00 -20.08 16.54
N ASN A 388 -11.99 -20.35 17.40
CA ASN A 388 -11.86 -20.16 18.84
C ASN A 388 -10.50 -20.73 19.30
N PRO A 389 -9.58 -19.88 19.80
CA PRO A 389 -8.23 -20.33 20.16
C PRO A 389 -8.25 -21.38 21.29
N ASN A 390 -9.40 -21.53 21.97
CA ASN A 390 -9.63 -22.51 23.02
C ASN A 390 -10.24 -23.83 22.50
N ALA A 391 -10.18 -24.12 21.19
CA ALA A 391 -10.54 -25.45 20.72
C ALA A 391 -9.65 -26.49 21.44
N PRO A 392 -10.23 -27.40 22.25
CA PRO A 392 -9.43 -28.34 23.02
C PRO A 392 -8.64 -29.23 22.08
N LEU A 393 -7.32 -29.26 22.29
CA LEU A 393 -6.40 -30.19 21.63
C LEU A 393 -6.97 -31.61 21.77
N THR A 394 -7.52 -32.14 20.68
CA THR A 394 -8.03 -33.50 20.67
C THR A 394 -6.83 -34.42 20.50
N ILE A 395 -6.28 -34.89 21.62
CA ILE A 395 -5.23 -35.91 21.61
C ILE A 395 -5.90 -37.21 21.16
N VAL A 396 -5.68 -37.58 19.91
CA VAL A 396 -6.12 -38.88 19.39
C VAL A 396 -5.17 -39.92 20.00
N HIS A 397 -5.62 -40.60 21.06
CA HIS A 397 -4.90 -41.75 21.61
C HIS A 397 -4.86 -42.84 20.54
N ASN A 398 -3.65 -43.10 20.04
CA ASN A 398 -3.40 -44.15 19.07
C ASN A 398 -3.22 -45.45 19.87
N ASP A 399 -4.33 -46.12 20.17
CA ASP A 399 -4.31 -47.38 20.90
C ASP A 399 -3.68 -48.47 20.03
N SER A 400 -2.39 -48.66 20.24
CA SER A 400 -1.60 -49.79 19.78
C SER A 400 -2.20 -51.09 20.31
N ARG A 401 -2.94 -51.84 19.48
CA ARG A 401 -3.21 -53.27 19.71
C ARG A 401 -3.74 -53.98 18.47
N GLY A 402 -3.04 -55.06 18.12
CA GLY A 402 -3.51 -56.12 17.25
C GLY A 402 -2.83 -56.16 15.90
N ASN A 403 -2.19 -57.30 15.62
CA ASN A 403 -1.58 -57.70 14.35
C ASN A 403 -2.67 -57.67 13.24
N ARG A 404 -3.02 -56.48 12.75
CA ARG A 404 -3.96 -56.33 11.63
C ARG A 404 -3.23 -56.71 10.36
N ASP A 405 -3.85 -57.59 9.58
CA ASP A 405 -3.44 -57.91 8.22
C ASP A 405 -3.15 -56.62 7.45
N TYR A 406 -1.95 -56.52 6.87
CA TYR A 406 -1.42 -55.36 6.17
C TYR A 406 -2.41 -54.82 5.11
N GLU A 407 -3.17 -55.70 4.47
CA GLU A 407 -4.19 -55.30 3.50
C GLU A 407 -5.34 -54.50 4.13
N SER A 408 -5.80 -54.92 5.31
CA SER A 408 -6.91 -54.26 6.02
C SER A 408 -6.56 -52.83 6.44
N GLU A 409 -5.32 -52.61 6.89
CA GLU A 409 -4.81 -51.29 7.25
C GLU A 409 -4.65 -50.40 6.00
N ARG A 410 -4.18 -50.96 4.88
CA ARG A 410 -4.08 -50.23 3.61
C ARG A 410 -5.46 -49.76 3.12
N ARG A 411 -6.49 -50.63 3.19
CA ARG A 411 -7.87 -50.26 2.82
C ARG A 411 -8.42 -49.17 3.74
N ALA A 412 -8.23 -49.29 5.05
CA ALA A 412 -8.67 -48.29 6.01
C ALA A 412 -8.00 -46.92 5.81
N LYS A 413 -6.69 -46.89 5.52
CA LYS A 413 -5.96 -45.64 5.19
C LYS A 413 -6.47 -45.00 3.90
N MET A 414 -6.72 -45.79 2.86
CA MET A 414 -7.29 -45.28 1.61
C MET A 414 -8.70 -44.72 1.81
N GLU A 415 -9.55 -45.39 2.59
CA GLU A 415 -10.90 -44.91 2.89
C GLU A 415 -10.87 -43.64 3.75
N ALA A 416 -10.01 -43.57 4.76
CA ALA A 416 -9.81 -42.38 5.58
C ALA A 416 -9.31 -41.19 4.75
N ALA A 417 -8.36 -41.43 3.83
CA ALA A 417 -7.88 -40.41 2.89
C ALA A 417 -8.99 -39.95 1.94
N ARG A 418 -9.84 -40.86 1.44
CA ARG A 418 -11.00 -40.52 0.60
C ARG A 418 -12.00 -39.64 1.36
N LYS A 419 -12.41 -40.06 2.56
CA LYS A 419 -13.32 -39.29 3.43
C LYS A 419 -12.76 -37.92 3.80
N LYS A 420 -11.44 -37.83 4.03
CA LYS A 420 -10.76 -36.55 4.28
C LYS A 420 -10.83 -35.62 3.06
N ARG A 421 -10.53 -36.13 1.85
CA ARG A 421 -10.65 -35.37 0.59
C ARG A 421 -12.07 -34.92 0.33
N GLU A 422 -13.06 -35.79 0.52
CA GLU A 422 -14.49 -35.45 0.36
C GLU A 422 -14.91 -34.34 1.34
N LYS A 423 -14.43 -34.39 2.59
CA LYS A 423 -14.69 -33.34 3.58
C LYS A 423 -14.02 -32.01 3.21
N GLU A 424 -12.78 -32.03 2.74
CA GLU A 424 -12.05 -30.84 2.28
C GLU A 424 -12.70 -30.23 1.04
N GLU A 425 -13.13 -31.07 0.09
CA GLU A 425 -13.83 -30.62 -1.11
C GLU A 425 -15.20 -30.02 -0.79
N ARG A 426 -15.96 -30.62 0.13
CA ARG A 426 -17.22 -30.05 0.61
C ARG A 426 -17.00 -28.67 1.24
N LYS A 427 -15.99 -28.52 2.10
CA LYS A 427 -15.62 -27.23 2.69
C LYS A 427 -15.22 -26.19 1.63
N ARG A 428 -14.50 -26.62 0.59
CA ARG A 428 -14.12 -25.75 -0.54
C ARG A 428 -15.36 -25.26 -1.30
N ARG A 429 -16.30 -26.15 -1.63
CA ARG A 429 -17.56 -25.79 -2.31
C ARG A 429 -18.44 -24.89 -1.45
N GLU A 430 -18.52 -25.15 -0.14
CA GLU A 430 -19.25 -24.29 0.81
C GLU A 430 -18.63 -22.89 0.89
N LYS A 431 -17.29 -22.79 0.86
CA LYS A 431 -16.58 -21.50 0.80
C LYS A 431 -16.85 -20.76 -0.52
N GLU A 432 -16.67 -21.42 -1.66
CA GLU A 432 -16.92 -20.85 -2.99
C GLU A 432 -18.36 -20.32 -3.11
N ARG A 433 -19.33 -21.07 -2.57
CA ARG A 433 -20.73 -20.63 -2.48
C ARG A 433 -20.89 -19.39 -1.60
N CYS A 434 -20.30 -19.37 -0.40
CA CYS A 434 -20.37 -18.19 0.44
C CYS A 434 -19.77 -16.96 -0.26
N ASP A 435 -18.60 -17.09 -0.88
CA ASP A 435 -17.92 -15.97 -1.53
C ASP A 435 -18.82 -15.40 -2.65
N SER A 436 -19.45 -16.28 -3.45
CA SER A 436 -20.44 -15.88 -4.48
C SER A 436 -21.69 -15.20 -3.90
N ASP A 437 -22.25 -15.75 -2.82
CA ASP A 437 -23.45 -15.18 -2.17
C ASP A 437 -23.13 -13.80 -1.54
N THR A 438 -21.91 -13.65 -1.00
CA THR A 438 -21.42 -12.41 -0.40
C THR A 438 -21.25 -11.30 -1.45
N GLU A 439 -20.63 -11.60 -2.60
CA GLU A 439 -20.49 -10.62 -3.67
C GLU A 439 -21.86 -10.20 -4.24
N SER A 440 -22.77 -11.17 -4.44
CA SER A 440 -24.15 -10.89 -4.87
C SER A 440 -24.90 -9.98 -3.88
N TRP A 441 -24.70 -10.22 -2.58
CA TRP A 441 -25.24 -9.37 -1.53
C TRP A 441 -24.64 -7.95 -1.56
N LYS A 442 -23.32 -7.81 -1.72
CA LYS A 442 -22.65 -6.49 -1.82
C LYS A 442 -23.18 -5.68 -2.99
N GLU A 443 -23.30 -6.29 -4.17
CA GLU A 443 -23.85 -5.62 -5.36
C GLU A 443 -25.28 -5.13 -5.14
N ARG A 444 -26.12 -5.93 -4.48
CA ARG A 444 -27.48 -5.53 -4.12
C ARG A 444 -27.49 -4.32 -3.19
N ILE A 445 -26.62 -4.30 -2.17
CA ILE A 445 -26.50 -3.17 -1.24
C ILE A 445 -26.02 -1.90 -1.97
N ILE A 446 -24.98 -2.01 -2.81
CA ILE A 446 -24.49 -0.86 -3.60
C ILE A 446 -25.61 -0.30 -4.47
N ASN A 447 -26.35 -1.16 -5.18
CA ASN A 447 -27.43 -0.72 -6.06
C ASN A 447 -28.60 -0.10 -5.30
N GLN A 448 -28.93 -0.61 -4.11
CA GLN A 448 -30.00 -0.07 -3.27
C GLN A 448 -29.71 1.37 -2.80
N TYR A 449 -28.44 1.68 -2.52
CA TYR A 449 -28.03 2.98 -1.96
C TYR A 449 -27.34 3.90 -2.96
N ARG A 450 -27.33 3.57 -4.25
CA ARG A 450 -26.68 4.38 -5.30
C ARG A 450 -27.40 5.71 -5.56
N TYR A 451 -28.68 5.80 -5.21
CA TYR A 451 -29.56 6.94 -5.53
C TYR A 451 -30.10 7.65 -4.28
N ASP A 452 -29.65 7.25 -3.10
CA ASP A 452 -29.88 7.95 -1.83
C ASP A 452 -28.77 8.99 -1.63
#